data_AF-A0A3M9MWP0-F1
#
_entry.id   AF-A0A3M9MWP0-F1
#
_cell.length_a   1.000
_cell.length_b   1.000
_cell.length_c   1.000
_cell.angle_alpha   90.00
_cell.angle_beta   90.00
_cell.angle_gamma   90.00
#
_symmetry.space_group_name_H-M   'P 1'
#
loop_
_entity.id
_entity.type
_entity.pdbx_description
1 polymer ?
#
loop_
_entity_poly.entity_id
_entity_poly.type
_entity_poly.pdbx_seq_one_letter_code
_entity_poly.pdbx_strand_id
1 'polypeptide(L)'
;MLAESYRILQVPFGAQMPEVRRAYRQLVLQYHPDRNQAPGAQEIFLRVQAAYEYLQRFQEELNASPSSRTSAPPPKPPSDWERYQYVYDPPADPKEYNAWAAVARERARRQKEKDYAAYVQRTQAMKLKWWYPLARYSSYGILTLGLMAGAAFIVIPLLFLVTGNFKASLMGILMVPMGIKIIQVMRDLRQDIRKHFGEDLSQP
;
A
#
# COMPACT_ATOMS: atom_id res chain seq x y z
N MET A 1 -35.27 0.60 -11.12
CA MET A 1 -33.93 0.68 -10.51
C MET A 1 -33.39 -0.68 -10.13
N LEU A 2 -34.13 -1.52 -9.39
CA LEU A 2 -33.67 -2.86 -8.96
C LEU A 2 -33.10 -3.76 -10.08
N ALA A 3 -33.86 -4.00 -11.15
CA ALA A 3 -33.41 -4.84 -12.26
C ALA A 3 -32.17 -4.28 -12.98
N GLU A 4 -32.07 -2.95 -13.05
CA GLU A 4 -30.92 -2.27 -13.65
C GLU A 4 -29.66 -2.42 -12.78
N SER A 5 -29.80 -2.39 -11.45
CA SER A 5 -28.66 -2.60 -10.54
C SER A 5 -28.05 -4.00 -10.66
N TYR A 6 -28.87 -5.05 -10.81
CA TYR A 6 -28.37 -6.42 -11.07
C TYR A 6 -27.67 -6.50 -12.44
N ARG A 7 -28.23 -5.83 -13.46
CA ARG A 7 -27.67 -5.78 -14.81
C ARG A 7 -26.32 -5.06 -14.85
N ILE A 8 -26.20 -3.92 -14.19
CA ILE A 8 -24.94 -3.14 -14.09
C ILE A 8 -23.84 -3.97 -13.42
N LEU A 9 -24.19 -4.72 -12.37
CA LEU A 9 -23.26 -5.60 -11.66
C LEU A 9 -23.03 -6.95 -12.36
N GLN A 10 -23.65 -7.18 -13.53
CA GLN A 10 -23.52 -8.40 -14.33
C GLN A 10 -23.84 -9.67 -13.54
N VAL A 11 -24.81 -9.59 -12.64
CA VAL A 11 -25.28 -10.71 -11.82
C VAL A 11 -26.73 -11.05 -12.18
N PRO A 12 -27.16 -12.32 -12.02
CA PRO A 12 -28.54 -12.69 -12.29
C PRO A 12 -29.50 -11.93 -11.37
N PHE A 13 -30.71 -11.69 -11.85
CA PHE A 13 -31.74 -11.04 -11.06
C PHE A 13 -32.09 -11.91 -9.84
N GLY A 14 -32.03 -11.32 -8.64
CA GLY A 14 -32.21 -12.06 -7.38
C GLY A 14 -30.95 -12.79 -6.87
N ALA A 15 -29.77 -12.49 -7.44
CA ALA A 15 -28.49 -12.99 -6.91
C ALA A 15 -28.33 -12.68 -5.42
N GLN A 16 -27.68 -13.58 -4.69
CA GLN A 16 -27.45 -13.39 -3.26
C GLN A 16 -26.36 -12.35 -3.00
N MET A 17 -26.44 -11.68 -1.85
CA MET A 17 -25.48 -10.64 -1.46
C MET A 17 -23.98 -11.04 -1.55
N PRO A 18 -23.57 -12.29 -1.26
CA PRO A 18 -22.19 -12.73 -1.48
C PRO A 18 -21.75 -12.68 -2.95
N GLU A 19 -22.64 -13.00 -3.89
CA GLU A 19 -22.40 -12.97 -5.33
C GLU A 19 -22.34 -11.52 -5.84
N VAL A 20 -23.27 -10.69 -5.38
CA VAL A 20 -23.29 -9.24 -5.64
C VAL A 20 -21.98 -8.58 -5.19
N ARG A 21 -21.49 -8.92 -3.99
CA ARG A 21 -20.19 -8.43 -3.47
C ARG A 21 -18.99 -8.91 -4.30
N ARG A 22 -19.04 -10.13 -4.80
CA ARG A 22 -17.95 -10.69 -5.62
C ARG A 22 -17.87 -9.98 -6.97
N ALA A 23 -19.00 -9.79 -7.63
CA ALA A 23 -19.08 -9.08 -8.90
C ALA A 23 -18.67 -7.61 -8.77
N TYR A 24 -19.13 -6.94 -7.70
CA TYR A 24 -18.72 -5.57 -7.37
C TYR A 24 -17.19 -5.43 -7.27
N ARG A 25 -16.51 -6.31 -6.50
CA ARG A 25 -15.04 -6.26 -6.37
C ARG A 25 -14.32 -6.45 -7.70
N GLN A 26 -14.83 -7.31 -8.57
CA GLN A 26 -14.23 -7.56 -9.88
C GLN A 26 -14.36 -6.32 -10.79
N LEU A 27 -15.54 -5.71 -10.84
CA LEU A 27 -15.79 -4.51 -11.64
C LEU A 27 -15.01 -3.30 -11.12
N VAL A 28 -14.90 -3.12 -9.80
CA VAL A 28 -14.09 -2.05 -9.18
C VAL A 28 -12.61 -2.18 -9.56
N LEU A 29 -12.05 -3.39 -9.56
CA LEU A 29 -10.66 -3.60 -9.97
C LEU A 29 -10.44 -3.33 -11.46
N GLN A 30 -11.44 -3.58 -12.29
CA GLN A 30 -11.39 -3.41 -13.74
C GLN A 30 -11.53 -1.94 -14.18
N TYR A 31 -12.39 -1.18 -13.50
CA TYR A 31 -12.69 0.21 -13.81
C TYR A 31 -12.08 1.20 -12.82
N HIS A 32 -11.07 0.77 -12.04
CA HIS A 32 -10.40 1.64 -11.10
C HIS A 32 -9.72 2.81 -11.84
N PRO A 33 -9.92 4.08 -11.42
CA PRO A 33 -9.41 5.25 -12.13
C PRO A 33 -7.87 5.28 -12.23
N ASP A 34 -7.17 4.64 -11.30
CA ASP A 34 -5.71 4.51 -11.32
C ASP A 34 -5.20 3.50 -12.36
N ARG A 35 -6.02 2.48 -12.70
CA ARG A 35 -5.62 1.39 -13.61
C ARG A 35 -6.22 1.55 -15.01
N ASN A 36 -7.34 2.27 -15.14
CA ASN A 36 -8.07 2.43 -16.38
C ASN A 36 -8.41 3.90 -16.62
N GLN A 37 -7.65 4.55 -17.51
CA GLN A 37 -7.82 5.96 -17.90
C GLN A 37 -8.67 6.13 -19.16
N ALA A 38 -9.41 5.10 -19.59
CA ALA A 38 -10.23 5.19 -20.78
C ALA A 38 -11.38 6.20 -20.59
N PRO A 39 -11.74 7.00 -21.62
CA PRO A 39 -12.89 7.89 -21.56
C PRO A 39 -14.17 7.06 -21.33
N GLY A 40 -14.85 7.32 -20.21
CA GLY A 40 -16.06 6.60 -19.78
C GLY A 40 -15.84 5.53 -18.68
N ALA A 41 -14.60 5.18 -18.34
CA ALA A 41 -14.32 4.24 -17.24
C ALA A 41 -14.83 4.76 -15.88
N GLN A 42 -14.72 6.06 -15.65
CA GLN A 42 -15.21 6.74 -14.45
C GLN A 42 -16.75 6.72 -14.34
N GLU A 43 -17.46 6.91 -15.46
CA GLU A 43 -18.93 6.84 -15.47
C GLU A 43 -19.43 5.42 -15.16
N ILE A 44 -18.77 4.40 -15.73
CA ILE A 44 -19.09 3.00 -15.47
C ILE A 44 -18.80 2.66 -14.00
N PHE A 45 -17.68 3.13 -13.45
CA PHE A 45 -17.32 2.95 -12.05
C PHE A 45 -18.40 3.51 -11.09
N LEU A 46 -18.86 4.74 -11.34
CA LEU A 46 -19.92 5.36 -10.54
C LEU A 46 -21.25 4.61 -10.62
N ARG A 47 -21.62 4.10 -11.81
CA ARG A 47 -22.83 3.28 -11.99
C ARG A 47 -22.74 1.96 -11.23
N VAL A 48 -21.59 1.29 -11.26
CA VAL A 48 -21.32 0.05 -10.52
C VAL A 48 -21.45 0.27 -9.01
N GLN A 49 -20.93 1.39 -8.51
CA GLN A 49 -21.06 1.75 -7.10
C GLN A 49 -22.51 2.00 -6.69
N ALA A 50 -23.23 2.85 -7.44
CA ALA A 50 -24.64 3.17 -7.17
C ALA A 50 -25.53 1.92 -7.20
N ALA A 51 -25.26 1.00 -8.14
CA ALA A 51 -25.97 -0.28 -8.23
C ALA A 51 -25.75 -1.15 -6.98
N TYR A 52 -24.51 -1.25 -6.50
CA TYR A 52 -24.18 -2.05 -5.31
C TYR A 52 -24.82 -1.49 -4.04
N GLU A 53 -24.74 -0.17 -3.82
CA GLU A 53 -25.34 0.50 -2.67
C GLU A 53 -26.87 0.32 -2.64
N TYR A 54 -27.53 0.44 -3.80
CA TYR A 54 -28.98 0.22 -3.91
C TYR A 54 -29.37 -1.21 -3.57
N LEU A 55 -28.66 -2.22 -4.10
CA LEU A 55 -28.94 -3.63 -3.79
C LEU A 55 -28.68 -3.95 -2.31
N GLN A 56 -27.64 -3.35 -1.72
CA GLN A 56 -27.35 -3.53 -0.30
C GLN A 56 -28.50 -3.04 0.57
N ARG A 57 -28.96 -1.80 0.34
CA ARG A 57 -30.07 -1.21 1.09
C ARG A 57 -31.37 -1.97 0.88
N PHE A 58 -31.67 -2.35 -0.36
CA PHE A 58 -32.85 -3.13 -0.69
C PHE A 58 -32.86 -4.49 0.02
N GLN A 59 -31.71 -5.19 0.07
CA GLN A 59 -31.59 -6.46 0.79
C GLN A 59 -31.72 -6.28 2.31
N GLU A 60 -31.16 -5.20 2.86
CA GLU A 60 -31.27 -4.86 4.28
C GLU A 60 -32.73 -4.54 4.67
N GLU A 61 -33.45 -3.81 3.82
CA GLU A 61 -34.88 -3.51 3.97
C GLU A 61 -35.76 -4.77 3.87
N LEU A 62 -35.45 -5.69 2.93
CA LEU A 62 -36.15 -6.97 2.79
C LEU A 62 -35.94 -7.90 4.00
N ASN A 63 -34.75 -7.88 4.60
CA ASN A 63 -34.42 -8.71 5.75
C ASN A 63 -34.88 -8.12 7.09
N ALA A 64 -35.27 -6.84 7.12
CA ALA A 64 -35.75 -6.17 8.32
C ALA A 64 -37.24 -6.51 8.57
N SER A 65 -37.52 -7.33 9.58
CA SER A 65 -38.87 -7.60 10.08
C SER A 65 -39.51 -6.31 10.66
N PRO A 66 -40.84 -6.09 10.58
CA PRO A 66 -41.48 -4.80 10.93
C PRO A 66 -41.30 -4.33 12.38
N SER A 67 -40.72 -5.15 13.26
CA SER A 67 -40.43 -4.88 14.68
C SER A 67 -39.12 -4.10 14.93
N SER A 68 -38.17 -4.07 13.99
CA SER A 68 -36.83 -3.48 14.24
C SER A 68 -36.68 -2.01 13.82
N ARG A 69 -37.76 -1.21 13.85
CA ARG A 69 -37.71 0.22 13.50
C ARG A 69 -37.08 1.14 14.57
N THR A 70 -36.71 0.64 15.75
CA THR A 70 -36.30 1.49 16.89
C THR A 70 -34.88 1.29 17.42
N SER A 71 -34.01 0.52 16.75
CA SER A 71 -32.59 0.48 17.15
C SER A 71 -31.68 0.30 15.94
N ALA A 72 -31.26 1.42 15.35
CA ALA A 72 -30.17 1.41 14.39
C ALA A 72 -28.91 0.84 15.07
N PRO A 73 -28.27 -0.21 14.52
CA PRO A 73 -26.98 -0.69 15.02
C PRO A 73 -25.92 0.41 14.88
N PRO A 74 -24.93 0.51 15.78
CA PRO A 74 -23.82 1.45 15.60
C PRO A 74 -23.11 1.17 14.27
N PRO A 75 -22.65 2.22 13.55
CA PRO A 75 -22.01 2.06 12.26
C PRO A 75 -20.81 1.12 12.37
N LYS A 76 -20.71 0.13 11.48
CA LYS A 76 -19.57 -0.78 11.38
C LYS A 76 -18.29 0.04 11.18
N PRO A 77 -17.15 -0.35 11.79
CA PRO A 77 -15.90 0.37 11.60
C PRO A 77 -15.53 0.39 10.13
N PRO A 78 -15.01 1.53 9.62
CA PRO A 78 -14.73 1.69 8.21
C PRO A 78 -13.76 0.62 7.70
N SER A 79 -14.08 -0.01 6.59
CA SER A 79 -13.14 -0.89 5.87
C SER A 79 -11.92 -0.08 5.37
N ASP A 80 -10.78 -0.74 5.12
CA ASP A 80 -9.50 -0.08 4.79
C ASP A 80 -9.56 0.84 3.55
N TRP A 81 -10.63 0.74 2.74
CA TRP A 81 -10.91 1.62 1.59
C TRP A 81 -11.79 2.84 1.92
N GLU A 82 -12.50 2.87 3.06
CA GLU A 82 -13.29 4.02 3.52
C GLU A 82 -12.41 5.16 4.08
N ARG A 83 -11.13 4.89 4.37
CA ARG A 83 -10.16 5.92 4.77
C ARG A 83 -9.97 7.00 3.70
N TYR A 84 -10.24 6.68 2.44
CA TYR A 84 -10.19 7.62 1.31
C TYR A 84 -11.57 8.18 0.92
N GLN A 85 -12.64 7.77 1.59
CA GLN A 85 -14.00 8.12 1.20
C GLN A 85 -14.48 9.47 1.79
N TYR A 86 -13.66 10.11 2.63
CA TYR A 86 -13.97 11.46 3.13
C TYR A 86 -13.49 12.58 2.19
N VAL A 87 -14.36 12.86 1.22
CA VAL A 87 -15.06 14.15 1.06
C VAL A 87 -14.18 15.36 0.70
N TYR A 88 -14.23 15.69 -0.58
CA TYR A 88 -15.04 16.82 -1.08
C TYR A 88 -15.04 16.72 -2.60
N ASP A 89 -16.20 16.66 -3.22
CA ASP A 89 -16.27 17.16 -4.59
C ASP A 89 -15.77 18.61 -4.54
N PRO A 90 -14.69 18.96 -5.26
CA PRO A 90 -14.17 20.32 -5.21
C PRO A 90 -15.29 21.28 -5.65
N PRO A 91 -15.53 22.36 -4.90
CA PRO A 91 -16.52 23.36 -5.32
C PRO A 91 -16.26 23.81 -6.75
N ALA A 92 -17.32 23.91 -7.57
CA ALA A 92 -17.19 24.29 -8.98
C ALA A 92 -16.76 25.76 -9.15
N ASP A 93 -17.02 26.60 -8.15
CA ASP A 93 -16.57 27.99 -8.11
C ASP A 93 -15.04 28.06 -7.87
N PRO A 94 -14.26 28.74 -8.74
CA PRO A 94 -12.80 28.81 -8.60
C PRO A 94 -12.30 29.39 -7.27
N LYS A 95 -13.06 30.31 -6.66
CA LYS A 95 -12.66 30.93 -5.39
C LYS A 95 -12.83 29.97 -4.22
N GLU A 96 -13.97 29.28 -4.17
CA GLU A 96 -14.24 28.24 -3.18
C GLU A 96 -13.31 27.03 -3.34
N TYR A 97 -12.94 26.65 -4.57
CA TYR A 97 -11.95 25.60 -4.84
C TYR A 97 -10.60 25.89 -4.17
N ASN A 98 -10.09 27.11 -4.32
CA ASN A 98 -8.80 27.49 -3.75
C ASN A 98 -8.81 27.44 -2.21
N ALA A 99 -9.90 27.89 -1.59
CA ALA A 99 -10.10 27.81 -0.15
C ALA A 99 -10.19 26.35 0.33
N TRP A 100 -10.95 25.54 -0.40
CA TRP A 100 -11.07 24.11 -0.14
C TRP A 100 -9.72 23.38 -0.22
N ALA A 101 -8.95 23.62 -1.28
CA ALA A 101 -7.63 23.03 -1.49
C ALA A 101 -6.64 23.45 -0.39
N ALA A 102 -6.71 24.69 0.10
CA ALA A 102 -5.90 25.15 1.23
C ALA A 102 -6.22 24.37 2.52
N VAL A 103 -7.49 24.16 2.84
CA VAL A 103 -7.92 23.38 4.01
C VAL A 103 -7.54 21.90 3.87
N ALA A 104 -7.66 21.32 2.66
CA ALA A 104 -7.23 19.95 2.40
C ALA A 104 -5.72 19.76 2.62
N ARG A 105 -4.89 20.69 2.12
CA ARG A 105 -3.43 20.69 2.37
C ARG A 105 -3.09 20.82 3.85
N GLU A 106 -3.77 21.70 4.57
CA GLU A 106 -3.55 21.91 6.01
C GLU A 106 -3.91 20.65 6.82
N ARG A 107 -5.04 20.02 6.52
CA ARG A 107 -5.44 18.74 7.13
C ARG A 107 -4.39 17.64 6.85
N ALA A 108 -3.93 17.53 5.61
CA ALA A 108 -2.90 16.57 5.24
C ALA A 108 -1.58 16.83 5.99
N ARG A 109 -1.19 18.09 6.17
CA ARG A 109 0.00 18.47 6.96
C ARG A 109 -0.14 18.06 8.42
N ARG A 110 -1.26 18.42 9.08
CA ARG A 110 -1.53 18.04 10.47
C ARG A 110 -1.60 16.53 10.67
N GLN A 111 -2.14 15.81 9.70
CA GLN A 111 -2.18 14.36 9.74
C GLN A 111 -0.77 13.77 9.65
N LYS A 112 0.05 14.26 8.71
CA LYS A 112 1.47 13.88 8.61
C LYS A 112 2.25 14.18 9.90
N GLU A 113 2.02 15.33 10.53
CA GLU A 113 2.63 15.69 11.82
C GLU A 113 2.24 14.73 12.94
N LYS A 114 0.93 14.39 13.06
CA LYS A 114 0.45 13.40 14.05
C LYS A 114 1.04 12.01 13.80
N ASP A 115 1.03 11.56 12.55
CA ASP A 115 1.56 10.26 12.15
C ASP A 115 3.08 10.21 12.40
N TYR A 116 3.80 11.30 12.12
CA TYR A 116 5.23 11.44 12.40
C TYR A 116 5.52 11.40 13.91
N ALA A 117 4.76 12.14 14.71
CA ALA A 117 4.90 12.12 16.17
C ALA A 117 4.67 10.70 16.74
N ALA A 118 3.64 10.01 16.25
CA ALA A 118 3.38 8.62 16.63
C ALA A 118 4.51 7.67 16.20
N TYR A 119 5.09 7.87 15.01
CA TYR A 119 6.25 7.11 14.54
C TYR A 119 7.47 7.30 15.45
N VAL A 120 7.78 8.55 15.83
CA VAL A 120 8.89 8.87 16.75
C VAL A 120 8.70 8.19 18.10
N GLN A 121 7.50 8.28 18.69
CA GLN A 121 7.20 7.65 19.98
C GLN A 121 7.36 6.11 19.93
N ARG A 122 6.82 5.45 18.91
CA ARG A 122 6.95 3.99 18.74
C ARG A 122 8.42 3.58 18.60
N THR A 123 9.20 4.37 17.88
CA THR A 123 10.63 4.12 17.68
C THR A 123 11.41 4.27 18.99
N GLN A 124 11.16 5.33 19.76
CA GLN A 124 11.79 5.52 21.07
C GLN A 124 11.44 4.37 22.04
N ALA A 125 10.16 3.96 22.08
CA ALA A 125 9.73 2.83 22.88
C ALA A 125 10.40 1.50 22.46
N MET A 126 10.70 1.33 21.18
CA MET A 126 11.44 0.18 20.67
C MET A 126 12.90 0.19 21.13
N LYS A 127 13.57 1.35 21.11
CA LYS A 127 14.98 1.53 21.51
C LYS A 127 15.24 1.17 22.97
N LEU A 128 14.23 1.26 23.84
CA LEU A 128 14.31 0.89 25.25
C LEU A 128 14.25 -0.63 25.50
N LYS A 129 13.87 -1.44 24.49
CA LYS A 129 13.72 -2.88 24.66
C LYS A 129 15.08 -3.57 24.70
N TRP A 130 15.24 -4.55 25.58
CA TRP A 130 16.50 -5.29 25.79
C TRP A 130 17.03 -5.99 24.52
N TRP A 131 16.14 -6.42 23.62
CA TRP A 131 16.51 -7.10 22.37
C TRP A 131 16.91 -6.13 21.25
N TYR A 132 16.65 -4.83 21.39
CA TYR A 132 16.97 -3.82 20.38
C TYR A 132 18.44 -3.85 19.95
N PRO A 133 19.45 -3.78 20.86
CA PRO A 133 20.85 -3.83 20.45
C PRO A 133 21.18 -5.13 19.72
N LEU A 134 20.67 -6.27 20.18
CA LEU A 134 20.90 -7.56 19.53
C LEU A 134 20.36 -7.59 18.09
N ALA A 135 19.11 -7.17 17.89
CA ALA A 135 18.48 -7.10 16.58
C ALA A 135 19.20 -6.12 15.63
N ARG A 136 19.67 -4.98 16.17
CA ARG A 136 20.44 -4.00 15.41
C ARG A 136 21.78 -4.58 14.95
N TYR A 137 22.56 -5.17 15.85
CA TYR A 137 23.85 -5.76 15.52
C TYR A 137 23.72 -6.95 14.56
N SER A 138 22.72 -7.81 14.73
CA SER A 138 22.50 -8.93 13.81
C SER A 138 22.15 -8.45 12.40
N SER A 139 21.31 -7.41 12.28
CA SER A 139 20.95 -6.82 10.99
C SER A 139 22.17 -6.25 10.27
N TYR A 140 23.02 -5.52 10.98
CA TYR A 140 24.28 -5.02 10.43
C TYR A 140 25.29 -6.14 10.13
N GLY A 141 25.27 -7.24 10.89
CA GLY A 141 26.07 -8.44 10.59
C GLY A 141 25.67 -9.11 9.28
N ILE A 142 24.37 -9.22 9.00
CA ILE A 142 23.87 -9.74 7.71
C ILE A 142 24.31 -8.81 6.57
N LEU A 143 24.21 -7.50 6.78
CA LEU A 143 24.61 -6.49 5.80
C LEU A 143 26.12 -6.60 5.48
N THR A 144 26.98 -6.71 6.48
CA THR A 144 28.43 -6.82 6.25
C THR A 144 28.79 -8.12 5.55
N LEU A 145 28.20 -9.26 5.95
CA LEU A 145 28.41 -10.55 5.29
C LEU A 145 27.97 -10.50 3.82
N GLY A 146 26.81 -9.91 3.52
CA GLY A 146 26.31 -9.76 2.16
C GLY A 146 27.19 -8.86 1.30
N LEU A 147 27.69 -7.75 1.84
CA LEU A 147 28.64 -6.87 1.14
C LEU A 147 29.97 -7.58 0.86
N MET A 148 30.49 -8.34 1.82
CA MET A 148 31.70 -9.15 1.64
C MET A 148 31.50 -10.21 0.55
N ALA A 149 30.36 -10.90 0.55
CA ALA A 149 30.03 -11.87 -0.49
C ALA A 149 29.94 -11.21 -1.88
N GLY A 150 29.22 -10.09 -2.00
CA GLY A 150 29.13 -9.33 -3.25
C GLY A 150 30.48 -8.84 -3.76
N ALA A 151 31.34 -8.35 -2.86
CA ALA A 151 32.70 -7.95 -3.20
C ALA A 151 33.58 -9.14 -3.63
N ALA A 152 33.44 -10.30 -2.97
CA ALA A 152 34.17 -11.51 -3.33
C ALA A 152 33.88 -11.94 -4.79
N PHE A 153 32.61 -11.88 -5.22
CA PHE A 153 32.24 -12.18 -6.62
C PHE A 153 32.89 -11.25 -7.65
N ILE A 154 33.29 -10.04 -7.25
CA ILE A 154 33.97 -9.06 -8.11
C ILE A 154 35.50 -9.24 -8.05
N VAL A 155 36.04 -9.52 -6.87
CA VAL A 155 37.50 -9.58 -6.64
C VAL A 155 38.10 -10.93 -7.04
N ILE A 156 37.40 -12.05 -6.81
CA ILE A 156 37.90 -13.40 -7.11
C ILE A 156 38.31 -13.57 -8.60
N PRO A 157 37.51 -13.13 -9.60
CA PRO A 157 37.90 -13.22 -11.01
C PRO A 157 39.16 -12.41 -11.34
N LEU A 158 39.37 -11.28 -10.66
CA LEU A 158 40.55 -10.43 -10.80
C LEU A 158 41.80 -11.09 -10.20
N LEU A 159 41.67 -11.74 -9.04
CA LEU A 159 42.76 -12.50 -8.43
C LEU A 159 43.20 -13.68 -9.31
N PHE A 160 42.25 -14.39 -9.95
CA PHE A 160 42.59 -15.44 -10.92
C PHE A 160 43.31 -14.91 -12.16
N LEU A 161 43.00 -13.68 -12.58
CA LEU A 161 43.71 -13.03 -13.68
C LEU A 161 45.17 -12.78 -13.31
N VAL A 162 45.44 -12.24 -12.12
CA VAL A 162 46.80 -11.92 -11.63
C VAL A 162 47.64 -13.18 -11.42
N THR A 163 47.02 -14.28 -11.01
CA THR A 163 47.70 -15.57 -10.81
C THR A 163 47.91 -16.38 -12.10
N GLY A 164 47.52 -15.83 -13.27
CA GLY A 164 47.71 -16.46 -14.58
C GLY A 164 46.69 -17.55 -14.92
N ASN A 165 45.63 -17.70 -14.12
CA ASN A 165 44.63 -18.76 -14.27
C ASN A 165 43.44 -18.30 -15.14
N PHE A 166 43.70 -18.05 -16.42
CA PHE A 166 42.77 -17.39 -17.34
C PHE A 166 41.41 -18.10 -17.48
N LYS A 167 41.38 -19.44 -17.47
CA LYS A 167 40.12 -20.22 -17.56
C LYS A 167 39.18 -19.95 -16.38
N ALA A 168 39.74 -19.91 -15.17
CA ALA A 168 38.98 -19.61 -13.95
C ALA A 168 38.53 -18.14 -13.90
N SER A 169 39.36 -17.22 -14.40
CA SER A 169 39.01 -15.80 -14.49
C SER A 169 37.84 -15.56 -15.47
N LEU A 170 37.85 -16.17 -16.66
CA LEU A 170 36.74 -16.11 -17.62
C LEU A 170 35.42 -16.63 -17.04
N MET A 171 35.45 -17.77 -16.33
CA MET A 171 34.27 -18.30 -15.66
C MET A 171 33.79 -17.37 -14.52
N GLY A 172 34.74 -16.76 -13.80
CA GLY A 172 34.45 -15.82 -12.73
C GLY A 172 33.84 -14.50 -13.22
N ILE A 173 34.22 -14.01 -14.40
CA ILE A 173 33.66 -12.77 -14.99
C ILE A 173 32.14 -12.89 -15.19
N LEU A 174 31.64 -14.09 -15.50
CA LEU A 174 30.19 -14.36 -15.62
C LEU A 174 29.42 -14.09 -14.30
N MET A 175 30.10 -14.20 -13.15
CA MET A 175 29.50 -13.99 -11.83
C MET A 175 29.56 -12.53 -11.35
N VAL A 176 30.30 -11.66 -12.03
CA VAL A 176 30.44 -10.23 -11.65
C VAL A 176 29.09 -9.49 -11.60
N PRO A 177 28.16 -9.65 -12.58
CA PRO A 177 26.83 -9.03 -12.50
C PRO A 177 26.03 -9.47 -11.27
N MET A 178 26.20 -10.73 -10.83
CA MET A 178 25.58 -11.23 -9.60
C MET A 178 26.15 -10.51 -8.38
N GLY A 179 27.47 -10.35 -8.30
CA GLY A 179 28.12 -9.57 -7.23
C GLY A 179 27.62 -8.13 -7.15
N ILE A 180 27.47 -7.46 -8.30
CA ILE A 180 26.91 -6.09 -8.37
C ILE A 180 25.47 -6.06 -7.86
N LYS A 181 24.63 -7.01 -8.27
CA LYS A 181 23.23 -7.10 -7.83
C LYS A 181 23.13 -7.34 -6.32
N ILE A 182 23.99 -8.19 -5.75
CA ILE A 182 24.07 -8.40 -4.29
C ILE A 182 24.39 -7.09 -3.58
N ILE A 183 25.38 -6.33 -4.06
CA ILE A 183 25.75 -5.03 -3.45
C ILE A 183 24.59 -4.03 -3.53
N GLN A 184 23.83 -4.00 -4.62
CA GLN A 184 22.63 -3.15 -4.75
C GLN A 184 21.58 -3.53 -3.71
N VAL A 185 21.24 -4.82 -3.60
CA VAL A 185 20.28 -5.31 -2.60
C VAL A 185 20.75 -4.99 -1.18
N MET A 186 22.05 -5.12 -0.89
CA MET A 186 22.61 -4.74 0.42
C MET A 186 22.51 -3.23 0.67
N ARG A 187 22.66 -2.39 -0.37
CA ARG A 187 22.47 -0.94 -0.24
C ARG A 187 21.02 -0.60 0.13
N ASP A 188 20.06 -1.27 -0.49
CA ASP A 188 18.64 -1.08 -0.18
C ASP A 188 18.32 -1.60 1.24
N LEU A 189 18.82 -2.79 1.59
CA LEU A 189 18.71 -3.33 2.94
C LEU A 189 19.29 -2.38 4.01
N ARG A 190 20.40 -1.69 3.72
CA ARG A 190 20.95 -0.68 4.62
C ARG A 190 19.98 0.46 4.86
N GLN A 191 19.27 0.94 3.83
CA GLN A 191 18.27 1.99 3.97
C GLN A 191 17.09 1.51 4.81
N ASP A 192 16.65 0.27 4.60
CA ASP A 192 15.57 -0.35 5.37
C ASP A 192 15.94 -0.54 6.84
N ILE A 193 17.16 -1.03 7.13
CA ILE A 193 17.69 -1.13 8.50
C ILE A 193 17.66 0.24 9.18
N ARG A 194 18.17 1.29 8.51
CA ARG A 194 18.19 2.65 9.07
C ARG A 194 16.79 3.15 9.41
N LYS A 195 15.82 2.95 8.52
CA LYS A 195 14.43 3.37 8.72
C LYS A 195 13.72 2.55 9.79
N HIS A 196 13.94 1.23 9.82
CA HIS A 196 13.33 0.33 10.80
C HIS A 196 13.78 0.63 12.22
N PHE A 197 15.08 0.90 12.40
CA PHE A 197 15.65 1.25 13.70
C PHE A 197 15.58 2.76 14.03
N GLY A 198 14.96 3.56 13.15
CA GLY A 198 14.77 5.00 13.30
C GLY A 198 16.08 5.76 13.48
N GLU A 199 17.07 5.45 12.64
CA GLU A 199 18.36 6.15 12.51
C GLU A 199 18.31 7.28 11.48
N ASP A 200 17.20 7.38 10.74
CA ASP A 200 16.84 8.51 9.88
C ASP A 200 16.24 9.68 10.67
N LEU A 201 15.76 9.44 11.88
CA LEU A 201 15.36 10.48 12.81
C LEU A 201 16.58 11.29 13.24
N SER A 202 16.54 12.60 13.01
CA SER A 202 17.49 13.55 13.61
C SER A 202 17.46 13.37 15.13
N GLN A 203 18.61 13.09 15.73
CA GLN A 203 18.72 13.03 17.20
C GLN A 203 18.30 14.38 17.77
N PRO A 204 17.58 14.40 18.92
CA PRO A 204 17.22 15.65 19.59
C PRO A 204 18.46 16.46 20.00
#